data_AF-A0A5N5ZEE2-F1
#
_entry.id   AF-A0A5N5ZEE2-F1
#
_cell.length_a   1.000
_cell.length_b   1.000
_cell.length_c   1.000
_cell.angle_alpha   90.00
_cell.angle_beta   90.00
_cell.angle_gamma   90.00
#
_symmetry.space_group_name_H-M   'P 1'
#
loop_
_entity.id
_entity.type
_entity.pdbx_description
1 polymer ?
#
loop_
_entity_poly.entity_id
_entity_poly.type
_entity_poly.pdbx_seq_one_letter_code
_entity_poly.pdbx_strand_id
1 'polypeptide(L)'
;MKFTTKLILFLATLFLFNCSSDKKKTLQLDGEVKGADTKSIMLIKPNQDTRFDSIIQIPVIEGKFYYEEELQNPEVVYLAFAESVKKGTYRPMPLFLENEKINLTIFPEEEFDKNIVKGGNLNIKYQNYKKEAGSLFNSKDWEKQLKWEQEYYIPQNPNLISYYLFLDQLRYFKENLNLDLVKNNYKKLSESNPNHPYNELASNLITAIENIKIGKKYTDFSAPDLNGNEIKLSEKINGKLALLDLWATWCGPCIAKSRTMVPLYNEYKDKGFTIIGVAGEFKNTDRLVKFLEKEKWEWTNLVELDRQNNIWQKYGVDGGGGGIFLIDENGIILAKDPTAEEVRMELETRLN
;
A
#
# COMPACT_ATOMS: atom_id res chain seq x y z
N MET A 1 10.99 60.36 -59.59
CA MET A 1 10.70 59.79 -58.25
C MET A 1 10.19 58.37 -58.44
N LYS A 2 11.05 57.36 -58.30
CA LYS A 2 10.70 55.94 -58.50
C LYS A 2 10.23 55.36 -57.15
N PHE A 3 8.98 54.92 -57.09
CA PHE A 3 8.46 54.11 -55.99
C PHE A 3 8.76 52.63 -56.28
N THR A 4 9.52 51.98 -55.41
CA THR A 4 9.76 50.54 -55.44
C THR A 4 8.86 49.83 -54.44
N THR A 5 8.09 48.89 -54.97
CA THR A 5 7.23 47.90 -54.32
C THR A 5 8.02 47.01 -53.36
N LYS A 6 7.53 46.79 -52.14
CA LYS A 6 7.89 45.62 -51.32
C LYS A 6 6.62 44.86 -50.97
N LEU A 7 6.49 43.69 -51.57
CA LEU A 7 5.51 42.65 -51.30
C LEU A 7 5.89 41.98 -49.97
N ILE A 8 5.07 42.11 -48.93
CA ILE A 8 5.23 41.38 -47.67
C ILE A 8 4.23 40.22 -47.69
N LEU A 9 4.76 38.99 -47.83
CA LEU A 9 4.02 37.75 -47.71
C LEU A 9 3.76 37.49 -46.21
N PHE A 10 2.51 37.56 -45.77
CA PHE A 10 2.12 37.09 -44.44
C PHE A 10 1.85 35.58 -44.52
N LEU A 11 2.78 34.75 -44.03
CA LEU A 11 2.52 33.34 -43.75
C LEU A 11 1.63 33.28 -42.50
N ALA A 12 0.33 33.00 -42.68
CA ALA A 12 -0.55 32.62 -41.59
C ALA A 12 -0.28 31.15 -41.23
N THR A 13 0.54 30.92 -40.21
CA THR A 13 0.67 29.60 -39.58
C THR A 13 -0.61 29.32 -38.80
N LEU A 14 -1.48 28.49 -39.39
CA LEU A 14 -2.65 27.93 -38.74
C LEU A 14 -2.17 27.00 -37.60
N PHE A 15 -2.18 27.48 -36.36
CA PHE A 15 -2.09 26.60 -35.19
C PHE A 15 -3.39 25.79 -35.11
N LEU A 16 -3.36 24.58 -35.65
CA LEU A 16 -4.37 23.57 -35.37
C LEU A 16 -4.21 23.16 -33.90
N PHE A 17 -5.00 23.78 -33.02
CA PHE A 17 -5.29 23.19 -31.71
C PHE A 17 -5.97 21.85 -31.96
N ASN A 18 -5.19 20.78 -31.88
CA ASN A 18 -5.70 19.42 -31.85
C ASN A 18 -6.35 19.20 -30.49
N CYS A 19 -7.58 19.69 -30.33
CA CYS A 19 -8.40 19.43 -29.16
C CYS A 19 -8.95 18.00 -29.30
N SER A 20 -8.12 16.99 -29.04
CA SER A 20 -8.63 15.67 -28.72
C SER A 20 -9.28 15.80 -27.35
N SER A 21 -10.60 15.99 -27.34
CA SER A 21 -11.38 15.78 -26.12
C SER A 21 -11.28 14.28 -25.82
N ASP A 22 -10.28 13.88 -25.04
CA ASP A 22 -10.24 12.53 -24.47
C ASP A 22 -11.57 12.35 -23.73
N LYS A 23 -12.39 11.40 -24.21
CA LYS A 23 -13.65 11.07 -23.55
C LYS A 23 -13.30 10.73 -22.10
N LYS A 24 -13.88 11.48 -21.15
CA LYS A 24 -13.71 11.24 -19.73
C LYS A 24 -13.98 9.77 -19.43
N LYS A 25 -12.98 9.08 -18.88
CA LYS A 25 -13.14 7.71 -18.42
C LYS A 25 -14.07 7.73 -17.21
N THR A 26 -15.21 7.09 -17.32
CA THR A 26 -16.28 7.14 -16.33
C THR A 26 -16.59 5.72 -15.88
N LEU A 27 -16.43 5.47 -14.59
CA LEU A 27 -16.89 4.25 -13.92
C LEU A 27 -18.40 4.33 -13.74
N GLN A 28 -19.12 3.25 -14.02
CA GLN A 28 -20.54 3.13 -13.70
C GLN A 28 -20.82 1.81 -12.99
N LEU A 29 -21.22 1.89 -11.72
CA LEU A 29 -21.64 0.75 -10.92
C LEU A 29 -23.16 0.81 -10.72
N ASP A 30 -23.84 -0.23 -11.18
CA ASP A 30 -25.25 -0.49 -10.88
C ASP A 30 -25.33 -1.75 -10.03
N GLY A 31 -26.14 -1.78 -8.98
CA GLY A 31 -26.29 -3.02 -8.24
C GLY A 31 -27.54 -3.16 -7.40
N GLU A 32 -27.77 -4.42 -7.03
CA GLU A 32 -28.88 -4.86 -6.17
C GLU A 32 -28.31 -5.71 -5.03
N VAL A 33 -28.84 -5.51 -3.82
CA VAL A 33 -28.59 -6.33 -2.65
C VAL A 33 -29.77 -7.27 -2.44
N LYS A 34 -29.49 -8.57 -2.29
CA LYS A 34 -30.50 -9.61 -2.08
C LYS A 34 -30.26 -10.35 -0.77
N GLY A 35 -31.33 -10.57 0.00
CA GLY A 35 -31.25 -11.35 1.23
C GLY A 35 -30.55 -10.66 2.40
N ALA A 36 -30.22 -9.36 2.29
CA ALA A 36 -29.61 -8.57 3.35
C ALA A 36 -30.27 -7.20 3.49
N ASP A 37 -30.37 -6.72 4.74
CA ASP A 37 -30.77 -5.36 5.08
C ASP A 37 -29.51 -4.56 5.45
N THR A 38 -28.93 -3.88 4.46
CA THR A 38 -27.76 -3.00 4.62
C THR A 38 -28.11 -1.60 4.17
N LYS A 39 -27.58 -0.60 4.87
CA LYS A 39 -27.80 0.81 4.50
C LYS A 39 -26.83 1.31 3.43
N SER A 40 -25.71 0.62 3.24
CA SER A 40 -24.66 1.05 2.32
C SER A 40 -23.60 -0.02 2.11
N ILE A 41 -23.00 0.00 0.92
CA ILE A 41 -21.78 -0.74 0.61
C ILE A 41 -20.55 0.18 0.74
N MET A 42 -19.38 -0.42 0.95
CA MET A 42 -18.09 0.25 0.97
C MET A 42 -17.18 -0.30 -0.13
N LEU A 43 -16.42 0.57 -0.79
CA LEU A 43 -15.34 0.21 -1.70
C LEU A 43 -14.00 0.56 -1.04
N ILE A 44 -13.23 -0.46 -0.69
CA ILE A 44 -12.01 -0.37 0.13
C ILE A 44 -10.82 -0.77 -0.73
N LYS A 45 -9.85 0.11 -0.94
CA LYS A 45 -8.60 -0.26 -1.64
C LYS A 45 -7.79 -1.26 -0.78
N PRO A 46 -7.02 -2.18 -1.37
CA PRO A 46 -6.28 -3.20 -0.62
C PRO A 46 -5.33 -2.68 0.46
N ASN A 47 -4.83 -1.45 0.32
CA ASN A 47 -3.96 -0.80 1.30
C ASN A 47 -4.70 0.14 2.25
N GLN A 48 -6.02 0.36 2.13
CA GLN A 48 -6.72 1.29 3.00
C GLN A 48 -6.97 0.72 4.39
N ASP A 49 -6.73 1.54 5.40
CA ASP A 49 -7.15 1.31 6.78
C ASP A 49 -8.55 1.90 6.99
N THR A 50 -9.54 1.02 7.08
CA THR A 50 -10.96 1.39 7.21
C THR A 50 -11.29 2.21 8.47
N ARG A 51 -10.37 2.31 9.43
CA ARG A 51 -10.54 3.12 10.65
C ARG A 51 -10.22 4.60 10.42
N PHE A 52 -9.40 4.91 9.43
CA PHE A 52 -8.81 6.24 9.26
C PHE A 52 -8.94 6.81 7.86
N ASP A 53 -8.78 5.96 6.85
CA ASP A 53 -8.86 6.38 5.45
C ASP A 53 -10.28 6.76 5.05
N SER A 54 -10.37 7.66 4.08
CA SER A 54 -11.65 7.98 3.45
C SER A 54 -12.04 6.84 2.51
N ILE A 55 -13.09 6.12 2.90
CA ILE A 55 -13.63 4.99 2.14
C ILE A 55 -14.84 5.47 1.35
N ILE A 56 -14.94 5.08 0.08
CA ILE A 56 -16.14 5.33 -0.72
C ILE A 56 -17.28 4.50 -0.12
N GLN A 57 -18.32 5.18 0.34
CA GLN A 57 -19.52 4.56 0.90
C GLN A 57 -20.73 4.91 0.04
N ILE A 58 -21.37 3.90 -0.53
CA ILE A 58 -22.47 4.05 -1.49
C ILE A 58 -23.78 3.66 -0.79
N PRO A 59 -24.77 4.57 -0.70
CA PRO A 59 -26.07 4.26 -0.10
C PRO A 59 -26.80 3.14 -0.84
N VAL A 60 -27.47 2.29 -0.08
CA VAL A 60 -28.42 1.29 -0.60
C VAL A 60 -29.83 1.77 -0.27
N ILE A 61 -30.64 1.97 -1.30
CA ILE A 61 -32.01 2.48 -1.21
C ILE A 61 -32.92 1.44 -1.86
N GLU A 62 -33.87 0.92 -1.09
CA GLU A 62 -34.79 -0.14 -1.55
C GLU A 62 -34.06 -1.35 -2.17
N GLY A 63 -32.94 -1.74 -1.55
CA GLY A 63 -32.12 -2.86 -2.01
C GLY A 63 -31.29 -2.57 -3.27
N LYS A 64 -31.23 -1.32 -3.74
CA LYS A 64 -30.45 -0.95 -4.93
C LYS A 64 -29.42 0.12 -4.63
N PHE A 65 -28.34 0.15 -5.39
CA PHE A 65 -27.31 1.17 -5.31
C PHE A 65 -26.78 1.55 -6.70
N TYR A 66 -26.28 2.76 -6.79
CA TYR A 66 -25.67 3.32 -7.99
C TYR A 66 -24.47 4.18 -7.61
N TYR A 67 -23.41 4.11 -8.42
CA TYR A 67 -22.22 4.94 -8.24
C TYR A 67 -21.59 5.28 -9.59
N GLU A 68 -21.24 6.55 -9.78
CA GLU A 68 -20.59 7.05 -10.98
C GLU A 68 -19.49 8.03 -10.58
N GLU A 69 -18.29 7.85 -11.15
CA GLU A 69 -17.13 8.70 -10.90
C GLU A 69 -16.20 8.72 -12.11
N GLU A 70 -15.44 9.82 -12.28
CA GLU A 70 -14.33 9.87 -13.22
C GLU A 70 -13.18 8.98 -12.72
N LEU A 71 -12.76 8.02 -13.54
CA LEU A 71 -11.76 7.03 -13.18
C LEU A 71 -10.41 7.36 -13.82
N GLN A 72 -9.43 7.71 -13.01
CA GLN A 72 -8.07 8.00 -13.48
C GLN A 72 -7.40 6.74 -14.03
N ASN A 73 -7.38 5.66 -13.25
CA ASN A 73 -6.79 4.38 -13.58
C ASN A 73 -7.73 3.24 -13.17
N PRO A 74 -7.86 2.16 -13.96
CA PRO A 74 -8.53 0.97 -13.49
C PRO A 74 -7.80 0.37 -12.30
N GLU A 75 -8.52 0.02 -11.24
CA GLU A 75 -7.91 -0.49 -10.00
C GLU A 75 -8.83 -1.50 -9.31
N VAL A 76 -8.26 -2.37 -8.49
CA VAL A 76 -9.05 -3.27 -7.64
C VAL A 76 -9.44 -2.58 -6.33
N VAL A 77 -10.68 -2.82 -5.92
CA VAL A 77 -11.20 -2.53 -4.57
C VAL A 77 -11.83 -3.79 -4.00
N TYR A 78 -11.95 -3.84 -2.68
CA TYR A 78 -12.76 -4.79 -1.96
C TYR A 78 -14.12 -4.16 -1.68
N LEU A 79 -15.17 -4.80 -2.18
CA LEU A 79 -16.54 -4.45 -1.85
C LEU A 79 -16.96 -5.20 -0.59
N ALA A 80 -17.56 -4.50 0.36
CA ALA A 80 -18.17 -5.09 1.56
C ALA A 80 -19.39 -4.28 2.02
N PHE A 81 -20.26 -4.90 2.83
CA PHE A 81 -21.31 -4.17 3.54
C PHE A 81 -20.71 -3.33 4.67
N ALA A 82 -21.16 -2.09 4.81
CA ALA A 82 -20.63 -1.16 5.81
C ALA A 82 -20.76 -1.70 7.24
N GLU A 83 -21.84 -2.41 7.55
CA GLU A 83 -22.07 -3.05 8.84
C GLU A 83 -21.09 -4.19 9.11
N SER A 84 -20.77 -5.00 8.10
CA SER A 84 -19.78 -6.08 8.21
C SER A 84 -18.36 -5.53 8.44
N VAL A 85 -18.01 -4.43 7.77
CA VAL A 85 -16.73 -3.75 7.96
C VAL A 85 -16.59 -3.23 9.39
N LYS A 86 -17.63 -2.56 9.92
CA LYS A 86 -17.65 -2.06 11.30
C LYS A 86 -17.52 -3.16 12.35
N LYS A 87 -18.05 -4.35 12.07
CA LYS A 87 -17.95 -5.52 12.95
C LYS A 87 -16.63 -6.28 12.79
N GLY A 88 -15.83 -6.00 11.76
CA GLY A 88 -14.62 -6.73 11.44
C GLY A 88 -14.88 -8.15 10.92
N THR A 89 -16.07 -8.41 10.36
CA THR A 89 -16.50 -9.75 9.92
C THR A 89 -16.69 -9.87 8.41
N TYR A 90 -16.25 -8.88 7.64
CA TYR A 90 -16.47 -8.87 6.20
C TYR A 90 -15.52 -9.83 5.47
N ARG A 91 -16.02 -10.51 4.43
CA ARG A 91 -15.19 -11.20 3.45
C ARG A 91 -14.88 -10.24 2.30
N PRO A 92 -13.60 -9.95 1.98
CA PRO A 92 -13.27 -9.08 0.87
C PRO A 92 -13.79 -9.65 -0.46
N MET A 93 -14.58 -8.87 -1.21
CA MET A 93 -14.96 -9.20 -2.58
C MET A 93 -14.18 -8.33 -3.56
N PRO A 94 -13.13 -8.84 -4.23
CA PRO A 94 -12.39 -8.08 -5.23
C PRO A 94 -13.31 -7.65 -6.39
N LEU A 95 -13.29 -6.36 -6.70
CA LEU A 95 -14.00 -5.71 -7.78
C LEU A 95 -13.02 -4.81 -8.52
N PHE A 96 -12.90 -4.99 -9.83
CA PHE A 96 -12.06 -4.12 -10.65
C PHE A 96 -12.90 -2.93 -11.11
N LEU A 97 -12.54 -1.73 -10.68
CA LEU A 97 -13.09 -0.50 -11.19
C LEU A 97 -12.49 -0.23 -12.57
N GLU A 98 -13.31 -0.01 -13.57
CA GLU A 98 -12.88 0.22 -14.95
C GLU A 98 -13.86 1.15 -15.70
N ASN A 99 -13.45 1.64 -16.87
CA ASN A 99 -14.24 2.53 -17.72
C ASN A 99 -15.34 1.78 -18.49
N GLU A 100 -16.12 0.97 -17.79
CA GLU A 100 -17.26 0.23 -18.31
C GLU A 100 -18.36 0.16 -17.27
N LYS A 101 -19.59 -0.12 -17.73
CA LYS A 101 -20.72 -0.40 -16.86
C LYS A 101 -20.56 -1.77 -16.22
N ILE A 102 -20.58 -1.81 -14.89
CA ILE A 102 -20.54 -3.03 -14.08
C ILE A 102 -21.87 -3.17 -13.35
N ASN A 103 -22.48 -4.35 -13.45
CA ASN A 103 -23.73 -4.69 -12.79
C ASN A 103 -23.47 -5.73 -11.69
N LEU A 104 -23.95 -5.46 -10.48
CA LEU A 104 -23.68 -6.25 -9.29
C LEU A 104 -24.97 -6.83 -8.71
N THR A 105 -24.92 -8.08 -8.28
CA THR A 105 -25.93 -8.66 -7.39
C THR A 105 -25.20 -9.22 -6.19
N ILE A 106 -25.47 -8.65 -5.01
CA ILE A 106 -24.70 -8.90 -3.79
C ILE A 106 -25.58 -9.52 -2.72
N PHE A 107 -25.06 -10.54 -2.07
CA PHE A 107 -25.70 -11.38 -1.06
C PHE A 107 -24.99 -11.22 0.30
N PRO A 108 -25.66 -11.58 1.41
CA PRO A 108 -25.02 -11.62 2.72
C PRO A 108 -23.86 -12.61 2.78
N GLU A 109 -23.04 -12.47 3.83
CA GLU A 109 -21.79 -13.25 4.02
C GLU A 109 -22.03 -14.77 4.00
N GLU A 110 -23.17 -15.22 4.53
CA GLU A 110 -23.56 -16.64 4.54
C GLU A 110 -23.82 -17.19 3.13
N GLU A 111 -24.09 -16.30 2.17
CA GLU A 111 -24.37 -16.60 0.77
C GLU A 111 -23.35 -15.93 -0.17
N PHE A 112 -22.15 -15.59 0.33
CA PHE A 112 -21.13 -14.80 -0.39
C PHE A 112 -20.80 -15.36 -1.78
N ASP A 113 -20.75 -16.69 -1.92
CA ASP A 113 -20.41 -17.32 -3.20
C ASP A 113 -21.53 -17.19 -4.27
N LYS A 114 -22.71 -16.67 -3.90
CA LYS A 114 -23.79 -16.31 -4.83
C LYS A 114 -23.63 -14.91 -5.44
N ASN A 115 -22.64 -14.13 -4.99
CA ASN A 115 -22.36 -12.80 -5.53
C ASN A 115 -22.10 -12.86 -7.05
N ILE A 116 -22.68 -11.93 -7.79
CA ILE A 116 -22.59 -11.85 -9.25
C ILE A 116 -22.01 -10.50 -9.65
N VAL A 117 -20.96 -10.54 -10.48
CA VAL A 117 -20.40 -9.37 -11.17
C VAL A 117 -20.56 -9.59 -12.67
N LYS A 118 -21.24 -8.67 -13.36
CA LYS A 118 -21.47 -8.72 -14.81
C LYS A 118 -21.00 -7.42 -15.48
N GLY A 119 -20.42 -7.55 -16.67
CA GLY A 119 -19.80 -6.41 -17.36
C GLY A 119 -18.41 -6.12 -16.80
N GLY A 120 -17.69 -5.22 -17.47
CA GLY A 120 -16.30 -4.95 -17.16
C GLY A 120 -15.35 -6.02 -17.70
N ASN A 121 -14.50 -5.67 -18.65
CA ASN A 121 -13.50 -6.56 -19.20
C ASN A 121 -12.52 -7.11 -18.15
N LEU A 122 -12.07 -6.29 -17.19
CA LEU A 122 -11.21 -6.75 -16.09
C LEU A 122 -11.95 -7.71 -15.17
N ASN A 123 -13.20 -7.40 -14.82
CA ASN A 123 -14.00 -8.29 -13.99
C ASN A 123 -14.24 -9.65 -14.66
N ILE A 124 -14.53 -9.67 -15.97
CA ILE A 124 -14.64 -10.91 -16.76
C ILE A 124 -13.32 -11.69 -16.74
N LYS A 125 -12.18 -11.03 -16.95
CA LYS A 125 -10.86 -11.67 -16.87
C LYS A 125 -10.58 -12.26 -15.49
N TYR A 126 -10.97 -11.55 -14.42
CA TYR A 126 -10.82 -12.05 -13.06
C TYR A 126 -11.67 -13.29 -12.79
N GLN A 127 -12.92 -13.34 -13.26
CA GLN A 127 -13.75 -14.55 -13.14
C GLN A 127 -13.16 -15.73 -13.93
N ASN A 128 -12.60 -15.46 -15.13
CA ASN A 128 -11.92 -16.50 -15.92
C ASN A 128 -10.70 -17.06 -15.19
N TYR A 129 -9.87 -16.18 -14.60
CA TYR A 129 -8.76 -16.59 -13.72
C TYR A 129 -9.24 -17.47 -12.58
N LYS A 130 -10.26 -17.05 -11.82
CA LYS A 130 -10.78 -17.84 -10.69
C LYS A 130 -11.30 -19.21 -11.13
N LYS A 131 -11.97 -19.27 -12.29
CA LYS A 131 -12.45 -20.55 -12.86
C LYS A 131 -11.30 -21.46 -13.25
N GLU A 132 -10.27 -20.93 -13.89
CA GLU A 132 -9.06 -21.67 -14.26
C GLU A 132 -8.33 -22.18 -13.02
N ALA A 133 -8.00 -21.29 -12.08
CA ALA A 133 -7.34 -21.65 -10.83
C ALA A 133 -8.15 -22.69 -10.04
N GLY A 134 -9.47 -22.51 -9.90
CA GLY A 134 -10.36 -23.45 -9.21
C GLY A 134 -10.54 -24.80 -9.91
N SER A 135 -10.22 -24.90 -11.21
CA SER A 135 -10.18 -26.18 -11.94
C SER A 135 -8.88 -26.96 -11.72
N LEU A 136 -7.81 -26.25 -11.36
CA LEU A 136 -6.47 -26.80 -11.16
C LEU A 136 -6.15 -27.08 -9.69
N PHE A 137 -6.70 -26.27 -8.78
CA PHE A 137 -6.33 -26.24 -7.37
C PHE A 137 -7.57 -26.21 -6.48
N ASN A 138 -7.49 -26.90 -5.34
CA ASN A 138 -8.47 -26.73 -4.25
C ASN A 138 -7.88 -25.81 -3.16
N SER A 139 -8.68 -25.47 -2.16
CA SER A 139 -8.29 -24.58 -1.05
C SER A 139 -7.01 -24.97 -0.29
N LYS A 140 -6.59 -26.23 -0.33
CA LYS A 140 -5.36 -26.72 0.34
C LYS A 140 -4.11 -26.62 -0.53
N ASP A 141 -4.26 -26.37 -1.83
CA ASP A 141 -3.15 -26.34 -2.80
C ASP A 141 -2.56 -24.93 -2.99
N TRP A 142 -2.65 -24.05 -1.99
CA TRP A 142 -2.26 -22.65 -2.11
C TRP A 142 -0.79 -22.45 -2.55
N GLU A 143 0.14 -23.27 -2.08
CA GLU A 143 1.56 -23.21 -2.52
C GLU A 143 1.72 -23.58 -4.00
N LYS A 144 0.97 -24.58 -4.47
CA LYS A 144 0.99 -25.00 -5.87
C LYS A 144 0.38 -23.94 -6.78
N GLN A 145 -0.71 -23.33 -6.33
CA GLN A 145 -1.33 -22.21 -7.03
C GLN A 145 -0.37 -21.01 -7.09
N LEU A 146 0.25 -20.63 -5.96
CA LEU A 146 1.24 -19.55 -5.91
C LEU A 146 2.42 -19.79 -6.87
N LYS A 147 2.91 -21.03 -6.96
CA LYS A 147 3.96 -21.41 -7.89
C LYS A 147 3.49 -21.34 -9.35
N TRP A 148 2.32 -21.88 -9.65
CA TRP A 148 1.71 -21.80 -10.99
C TRP A 148 1.48 -20.36 -11.43
N GLU A 149 1.07 -19.49 -10.53
CA GLU A 149 0.90 -18.06 -10.83
C GLU A 149 2.23 -17.41 -11.20
N GLN A 150 3.28 -17.64 -10.41
CA GLN A 150 4.62 -17.08 -10.64
C GLN A 150 5.27 -17.59 -11.93
N GLU A 151 5.16 -18.88 -12.21
CA GLU A 151 5.88 -19.54 -13.32
C GLU A 151 5.11 -19.52 -14.65
N TYR A 152 3.77 -19.50 -14.60
CA TYR A 152 2.92 -19.69 -15.78
C TYR A 152 1.93 -18.54 -15.98
N TYR A 153 1.03 -18.30 -15.02
CA TYR A 153 -0.13 -17.42 -15.25
C TYR A 153 0.29 -15.95 -15.46
N ILE A 154 1.03 -15.37 -14.51
CA ILE A 154 1.46 -13.96 -14.55
C ILE A 154 2.32 -13.67 -15.79
N PRO A 155 3.38 -14.46 -16.11
CA PRO A 155 4.21 -14.22 -17.29
C PRO A 155 3.47 -14.24 -18.63
N GLN A 156 2.37 -14.98 -18.73
CA GLN A 156 1.56 -15.13 -19.96
C GLN A 156 0.41 -14.13 -20.03
N ASN A 157 -0.01 -13.61 -18.89
CA ASN A 157 -1.14 -12.68 -18.78
C ASN A 157 -0.72 -11.39 -18.06
N PRO A 158 0.23 -10.57 -18.55
CA PRO A 158 0.76 -9.41 -17.83
C PRO A 158 -0.22 -8.21 -17.82
N ASN A 159 -1.47 -8.44 -17.41
CA ASN A 159 -2.54 -7.46 -17.29
C ASN A 159 -2.79 -7.10 -15.82
N LEU A 160 -3.73 -6.19 -15.56
CA LEU A 160 -4.06 -5.74 -14.20
C LEU A 160 -4.55 -6.83 -13.24
N ILE A 161 -5.09 -7.94 -13.75
CA ILE A 161 -5.46 -9.09 -12.89
C ILE A 161 -4.19 -9.71 -12.32
N SER A 162 -3.24 -10.05 -13.18
CA SER A 162 -1.94 -10.57 -12.77
C SER A 162 -1.16 -9.56 -11.92
N TYR A 163 -1.32 -8.26 -12.17
CA TYR A 163 -0.69 -7.24 -11.34
C TYR A 163 -1.28 -7.22 -9.93
N TYR A 164 -2.61 -7.30 -9.80
CA TYR A 164 -3.26 -7.44 -8.51
C TYR A 164 -2.76 -8.70 -7.76
N LEU A 165 -2.76 -9.86 -8.41
CA LEU A 165 -2.27 -11.11 -7.82
C LEU A 165 -0.81 -10.96 -7.39
N PHE A 166 0.03 -10.37 -8.24
CA PHE A 166 1.43 -10.12 -7.93
C PHE A 166 1.61 -9.23 -6.70
N LEU A 167 0.80 -8.18 -6.54
CA LEU A 167 0.84 -7.34 -5.34
C LEU A 167 0.42 -8.12 -4.07
N ASP A 168 -0.60 -8.96 -4.15
CA ASP A 168 -0.99 -9.83 -3.03
C ASP A 168 0.13 -10.83 -2.67
N GLN A 169 0.81 -11.39 -3.67
CA GLN A 169 2.00 -12.22 -3.47
C GLN A 169 3.10 -11.48 -2.71
N LEU A 170 3.44 -10.27 -3.14
CA LEU A 170 4.45 -9.43 -2.49
C LEU A 170 4.07 -9.02 -1.07
N ARG A 171 2.78 -9.00 -0.72
CA ARG A 171 2.31 -8.63 0.63
C ARG A 171 2.28 -9.80 1.58
N TYR A 172 1.67 -10.89 1.17
CA TYR A 172 1.25 -11.98 2.06
C TYR A 172 2.13 -13.22 1.97
N PHE A 173 2.91 -13.38 0.89
CA PHE A 173 3.67 -14.59 0.60
C PHE A 173 5.18 -14.33 0.47
N LYS A 174 5.69 -13.23 1.04
CA LYS A 174 7.08 -12.74 0.93
C LYS A 174 8.14 -13.83 1.10
N GLU A 175 7.96 -14.72 2.08
CA GLU A 175 8.91 -15.79 2.40
C GLU A 175 8.87 -16.99 1.42
N ASN A 176 7.83 -17.07 0.59
CA ASN A 176 7.62 -18.15 -0.39
C ASN A 176 7.96 -17.72 -1.84
N LEU A 177 8.46 -16.51 -2.04
CA LEU A 177 8.73 -15.97 -3.38
C LEU A 177 10.14 -16.29 -3.87
N ASN A 178 10.26 -16.57 -5.16
CA ASN A 178 11.54 -16.60 -5.86
C ASN A 178 11.86 -15.19 -6.38
N LEU A 179 12.93 -14.57 -5.89
CA LEU A 179 13.29 -13.19 -6.25
C LEU A 179 13.56 -12.98 -7.74
N ASP A 180 14.12 -13.96 -8.45
CA ASP A 180 14.35 -13.85 -9.89
C ASP A 180 13.03 -13.88 -10.67
N LEU A 181 12.10 -14.75 -10.28
CA LEU A 181 10.74 -14.75 -10.84
C LEU A 181 9.99 -13.45 -10.52
N VAL A 182 10.13 -12.94 -9.29
CA VAL A 182 9.54 -11.66 -8.87
C VAL A 182 10.05 -10.52 -9.77
N LYS A 183 11.36 -10.41 -9.97
CA LYS A 183 11.96 -9.37 -10.84
C LYS A 183 11.49 -9.49 -12.28
N ASN A 184 11.46 -10.72 -12.82
CA ASN A 184 11.01 -10.97 -14.19
C ASN A 184 9.53 -10.65 -14.38
N ASN A 185 8.68 -11.04 -13.44
CA ASN A 185 7.25 -10.76 -13.46
C ASN A 185 6.97 -9.26 -13.31
N TYR A 186 7.67 -8.57 -12.40
CA TYR A 186 7.59 -7.12 -12.28
C TYR A 186 7.97 -6.41 -13.57
N LYS A 187 9.06 -6.81 -14.23
CA LYS A 187 9.46 -6.23 -15.53
C LYS A 187 8.35 -6.37 -16.57
N LYS A 188 7.80 -7.57 -16.74
CA LYS A 188 6.69 -7.81 -17.70
C LYS A 188 5.43 -7.00 -17.37
N LEU A 189 5.06 -6.95 -16.08
CA LEU A 189 3.86 -6.25 -15.61
C LEU A 189 4.01 -4.74 -15.77
N SER A 190 5.16 -4.18 -15.42
CA SER A 190 5.43 -2.74 -15.58
C SER A 190 5.53 -2.31 -17.04
N GLU A 191 6.13 -3.13 -17.91
CA GLU A 191 6.17 -2.89 -19.36
C GLU A 191 4.76 -2.93 -19.99
N SER A 192 3.89 -3.83 -19.51
CA SER A 192 2.52 -3.99 -20.04
C SER A 192 1.52 -3.00 -19.45
N ASN A 193 1.85 -2.38 -18.31
CA ASN A 193 1.00 -1.41 -17.61
C ASN A 193 1.83 -0.13 -17.31
N PRO A 194 2.32 0.56 -18.36
CA PRO A 194 3.16 1.73 -18.18
C PRO A 194 2.40 2.83 -17.43
N ASN A 195 3.10 3.55 -16.54
CA ASN A 195 2.55 4.64 -15.71
C ASN A 195 1.47 4.24 -14.70
N HIS A 196 1.14 2.95 -14.56
CA HIS A 196 0.17 2.52 -13.55
C HIS A 196 0.75 2.72 -12.14
N PRO A 197 -0.02 3.23 -11.15
CA PRO A 197 0.45 3.44 -9.78
C PRO A 197 0.99 2.17 -9.09
N TYR A 198 0.56 0.99 -9.56
CA TYR A 198 1.07 -0.29 -9.05
C TYR A 198 2.56 -0.50 -9.31
N ASN A 199 3.15 0.20 -10.28
CA ASN A 199 4.59 0.13 -10.55
C ASN A 199 5.41 0.63 -9.35
N GLU A 200 5.05 1.79 -8.79
CA GLU A 200 5.75 2.33 -7.62
C GLU A 200 5.58 1.43 -6.40
N LEU A 201 4.33 1.02 -6.13
CA LEU A 201 4.02 0.13 -5.03
C LEU A 201 4.80 -1.20 -5.13
N ALA A 202 4.76 -1.86 -6.28
CA ALA A 202 5.48 -3.12 -6.48
C ALA A 202 6.99 -2.92 -6.33
N SER A 203 7.55 -1.84 -6.88
CA SER A 203 8.98 -1.49 -6.71
C SER A 203 9.36 -1.33 -5.24
N ASN A 204 8.54 -0.62 -4.45
CA ASN A 204 8.77 -0.44 -3.02
C ASN A 204 8.74 -1.77 -2.26
N LEU A 205 7.74 -2.62 -2.54
CA LEU A 205 7.61 -3.93 -1.89
C LEU A 205 8.75 -4.89 -2.28
N ILE A 206 9.15 -4.93 -3.55
CA ILE A 206 10.29 -5.73 -4.02
C ILE A 206 11.58 -5.28 -3.33
N THR A 207 11.82 -3.96 -3.29
CA THR A 207 12.96 -3.38 -2.58
C THR A 207 12.96 -3.77 -1.11
N ALA A 208 11.79 -3.73 -0.46
CA ALA A 208 11.65 -4.14 0.93
C ALA A 208 12.00 -5.62 1.13
N ILE A 209 11.47 -6.50 0.27
CA ILE A 209 11.76 -7.94 0.31
C ILE A 209 13.25 -8.20 0.09
N GLU A 210 13.93 -7.44 -0.76
CA GLU A 210 15.36 -7.62 -1.05
C GLU A 210 16.27 -7.10 0.06
N ASN A 211 15.98 -5.90 0.57
CA ASN A 211 16.91 -5.14 1.40
C ASN A 211 16.60 -5.20 2.89
N ILE A 212 15.34 -5.42 3.29
CA ILE A 212 14.93 -5.38 4.70
C ILE A 212 15.08 -6.78 5.31
N LYS A 213 16.35 -7.22 5.36
CA LYS A 213 16.80 -8.51 5.92
C LYS A 213 17.99 -8.28 6.84
N ILE A 214 18.17 -9.20 7.79
CA ILE A 214 19.35 -9.23 8.66
C ILE A 214 20.62 -9.31 7.78
N GLY A 215 21.64 -8.53 8.12
CA GLY A 215 22.90 -8.44 7.39
C GLY A 215 22.88 -7.54 6.13
N LYS A 216 21.75 -6.90 5.81
CA LYS A 216 21.64 -5.94 4.70
C LYS A 216 21.57 -4.50 5.21
N LYS A 217 21.85 -3.54 4.32
CA LYS A 217 21.71 -2.12 4.64
C LYS A 217 20.24 -1.73 4.81
N TYR A 218 19.95 -0.83 5.75
CA TYR A 218 18.62 -0.22 5.84
C TYR A 218 18.30 0.62 4.59
N THR A 219 17.01 0.92 4.39
CA THR A 219 16.55 1.79 3.30
C THR A 219 16.39 3.21 3.82
N ASP A 220 17.22 4.14 3.35
CA ASP A 220 17.16 5.53 3.79
C ASP A 220 15.89 6.25 3.28
N PHE A 221 15.44 7.24 4.04
CA PHE A 221 14.28 8.07 3.71
C PHE A 221 14.36 9.43 4.42
N SER A 222 13.46 10.34 4.02
CA SER A 222 13.24 11.60 4.69
C SER A 222 11.78 11.70 5.14
N ALA A 223 11.57 12.31 6.30
CA ALA A 223 10.26 12.59 6.86
C ALA A 223 10.33 13.82 7.79
N PRO A 224 9.21 14.56 7.93
CA PRO A 224 9.16 15.71 8.82
C PRO A 224 9.17 15.29 10.30
N ASP A 225 9.81 16.10 11.15
CA ASP A 225 9.58 16.08 12.59
C ASP A 225 8.24 16.75 12.97
N LEU A 226 7.92 16.84 14.27
CA LEU A 226 6.69 17.49 14.76
C LEU A 226 6.62 19.00 14.46
N ASN A 227 7.74 19.65 14.15
CA ASN A 227 7.80 21.06 13.77
C ASN A 227 7.74 21.25 12.25
N GLY A 228 7.66 20.16 11.49
CA GLY A 228 7.67 20.17 10.02
C GLY A 228 9.06 20.27 9.40
N ASN A 229 10.13 20.11 10.17
CA ASN A 229 11.49 20.09 9.61
C ASN A 229 11.73 18.73 8.97
N GLU A 230 12.10 18.72 7.69
CA GLU A 230 12.46 17.50 6.98
C GLU A 230 13.77 16.92 7.54
N ILE A 231 13.73 15.69 8.02
CA ILE A 231 14.88 14.97 8.59
C ILE A 231 15.16 13.73 7.75
N LYS A 232 16.42 13.53 7.39
CA LYS A 232 16.85 12.29 6.73
C LYS A 232 17.29 11.26 7.77
N LEU A 233 16.82 10.01 7.66
CA LEU A 233 17.10 8.97 8.65
C LEU A 233 18.62 8.78 8.86
N SER A 234 19.39 8.74 7.78
CA SER A 234 20.86 8.62 7.85
C SER A 234 21.52 9.70 8.72
N GLU A 235 21.00 10.92 8.79
CA GLU A 235 21.55 12.00 9.64
C GLU A 235 21.41 11.70 11.14
N LYS A 236 20.45 10.86 11.52
CA LYS A 236 20.18 10.53 12.92
C LYS A 236 20.85 9.25 13.39
N ILE A 237 21.12 8.30 12.48
CA ILE A 237 21.64 6.98 12.84
C ILE A 237 23.09 6.74 12.43
N ASN A 238 23.69 7.59 11.58
CA ASN A 238 25.08 7.40 11.15
C ASN A 238 26.05 7.36 12.34
N GLY A 239 26.86 6.29 12.41
CA GLY A 239 27.83 6.08 13.49
C GLY A 239 27.23 5.71 14.85
N LYS A 240 25.95 5.33 14.90
CA LYS A 240 25.25 4.94 16.13
C LYS A 240 24.63 3.55 15.98
N LEU A 241 24.50 2.85 17.10
CA LEU A 241 23.56 1.73 17.18
C LEU A 241 22.15 2.31 17.29
N ALA A 242 21.25 1.96 16.39
CA ALA A 242 19.94 2.59 16.26
C ALA A 242 18.79 1.59 16.24
N LEU A 243 17.72 1.87 16.97
CA LEU A 243 16.40 1.29 16.68
C LEU A 243 15.61 2.23 15.79
N LEU A 244 15.21 1.76 14.61
CA LEU A 244 14.15 2.36 13.84
C LEU A 244 12.82 1.74 14.27
N ASP A 245 11.91 2.54 14.80
CA ASP A 245 10.60 2.11 15.31
C ASP A 245 9.48 2.68 14.43
N LEU A 246 8.86 1.85 13.60
CA LEU A 246 7.69 2.19 12.80
C LEU A 246 6.44 1.89 13.64
N TRP A 247 5.78 2.94 14.14
CA TRP A 247 4.70 2.82 15.12
C TRP A 247 3.59 3.83 14.85
N ALA A 248 2.48 3.76 15.60
CA ALA A 248 1.41 4.74 15.48
C ALA A 248 0.60 4.85 16.77
N THR A 249 -0.05 5.99 17.02
CA THR A 249 -0.88 6.21 18.22
C THR A 249 -2.10 5.28 18.30
N TRP A 250 -2.54 4.77 17.16
CA TRP A 250 -3.62 3.80 17.04
C TRP A 250 -3.15 2.33 17.07
N CYS A 251 -1.83 2.08 17.04
CA CYS A 251 -1.27 0.73 17.08
C CYS A 251 -0.92 0.33 18.53
N GLY A 252 -1.89 -0.28 19.23
CA GLY A 252 -1.70 -0.75 20.62
C GLY A 252 -0.47 -1.67 20.82
N PRO A 253 -0.29 -2.72 20.00
CA PRO A 253 0.89 -3.59 20.10
C PRO A 253 2.22 -2.86 19.86
N CYS A 254 2.28 -1.93 18.89
CA CYS A 254 3.47 -1.12 18.62
C CYS A 254 3.85 -0.31 19.86
N ILE A 255 2.88 0.43 20.44
CA ILE A 255 3.09 1.23 21.66
C ILE A 255 3.62 0.38 22.82
N ALA A 256 3.04 -0.81 23.03
CA ALA A 256 3.50 -1.71 24.07
C ALA A 256 4.96 -2.11 23.88
N LYS A 257 5.37 -2.38 22.63
CA LYS A 257 6.76 -2.69 22.28
C LYS A 257 7.69 -1.50 22.47
N SER A 258 7.35 -0.31 21.97
CA SER A 258 8.15 0.91 22.14
C SER A 258 8.40 1.23 23.62
N ARG A 259 7.40 1.03 24.49
CA ARG A 259 7.55 1.22 25.95
C ARG A 259 8.61 0.31 26.59
N THR A 260 8.81 -0.91 26.05
CA THR A 260 9.87 -1.81 26.55
C THR A 260 11.28 -1.30 26.24
N MET A 261 11.43 -0.38 25.28
CA MET A 261 12.73 0.18 24.89
C MET A 261 13.12 1.43 25.70
N VAL A 262 12.18 2.02 26.45
CA VAL A 262 12.42 3.23 27.28
C VAL A 262 13.59 3.05 28.27
N PRO A 263 13.70 1.93 29.02
CA PRO A 263 14.82 1.74 29.95
C PRO A 263 16.18 1.69 29.22
N LEU A 264 16.24 1.00 28.07
CA LEU A 264 17.46 0.89 27.25
C LEU A 264 17.89 2.23 26.69
N TYR A 265 16.94 3.02 26.19
CA TYR A 265 17.22 4.36 25.69
C TYR A 265 17.81 5.24 26.79
N ASN A 266 17.20 5.26 27.96
CA ASN A 266 17.70 6.07 29.08
C ASN A 266 19.10 5.66 29.54
N GLU A 267 19.43 4.37 29.50
CA GLU A 267 20.72 3.83 29.92
C GLU A 267 21.84 4.06 28.89
N TYR A 268 21.53 4.04 27.58
CA TYR A 268 22.52 4.03 26.50
C TYR A 268 22.50 5.25 25.55
N LYS A 269 21.55 6.18 25.66
CA LYS A 269 21.45 7.35 24.74
C LYS A 269 22.73 8.19 24.67
N ASP A 270 23.46 8.28 25.78
CA ASP A 270 24.73 9.03 25.87
C ASP A 270 25.96 8.17 25.55
N LYS A 271 25.76 6.87 25.26
CA LYS A 271 26.81 5.88 24.92
C LYS A 271 26.86 5.53 23.43
N GLY A 272 26.10 6.22 22.59
CA GLY A 272 26.03 5.95 21.14
C GLY A 272 24.83 5.13 20.68
N PHE A 273 23.83 4.92 21.54
CA PHE A 273 22.54 4.35 21.16
C PHE A 273 21.51 5.43 20.82
N THR A 274 20.64 5.18 19.84
CA THR A 274 19.49 6.04 19.56
C THR A 274 18.25 5.25 19.18
N ILE A 275 17.07 5.83 19.39
CA ILE A 275 15.82 5.35 18.81
C ILE A 275 15.33 6.44 17.85
N ILE A 276 14.82 6.05 16.69
CA ILE A 276 14.14 6.93 15.74
C ILE A 276 12.75 6.35 15.52
N GLY A 277 11.75 7.00 16.10
CA GLY A 277 10.35 6.67 15.88
C GLY A 277 9.86 7.29 14.57
N VAL A 278 9.06 6.55 13.79
CA VAL A 278 8.27 7.09 12.68
C VAL A 278 6.81 6.77 12.95
N ALA A 279 6.07 7.81 13.33
CA ALA A 279 4.65 7.72 13.65
C ALA A 279 3.80 7.77 12.37
N GLY A 280 3.13 6.66 12.05
CA GLY A 280 2.15 6.55 10.97
C GLY A 280 0.79 7.12 11.40
N GLU A 281 0.52 8.37 11.08
CA GLU A 281 -0.72 9.05 11.47
C GLU A 281 -1.60 9.35 10.25
N PHE A 282 -2.87 9.67 10.50
CA PHE A 282 -3.84 9.97 9.46
C PHE A 282 -4.52 11.31 9.71
N LYS A 283 -4.71 12.11 8.66
CA LYS A 283 -5.34 13.45 8.63
C LYS A 283 -4.59 14.56 9.36
N ASN A 284 -4.16 14.35 10.60
CA ASN A 284 -3.36 15.31 11.38
C ASN A 284 -2.50 14.62 12.47
N THR A 285 -1.72 15.41 13.20
CA THR A 285 -0.79 14.95 14.25
C THR A 285 -1.30 15.19 15.68
N ASP A 286 -2.55 15.64 15.88
CA ASP A 286 -3.06 16.05 17.19
C ASP A 286 -2.99 14.93 18.24
N ARG A 287 -3.24 13.69 17.81
CA ARG A 287 -3.15 12.50 18.66
C ARG A 287 -1.71 12.21 19.06
N LEU A 288 -0.80 12.33 18.11
CA LEU A 288 0.63 12.10 18.31
C LEU A 288 1.23 13.09 19.29
N VAL A 289 0.93 14.39 19.13
CA VAL A 289 1.40 15.44 20.04
C VAL A 289 0.96 15.15 21.48
N LYS A 290 -0.35 14.93 21.70
CA LYS A 290 -0.88 14.61 23.04
C LYS A 290 -0.31 13.32 23.62
N PHE A 291 -0.06 12.32 22.77
CA PHE A 291 0.53 11.06 23.21
C PHE A 291 1.97 11.26 23.68
N LEU A 292 2.80 11.97 22.91
CA LEU A 292 4.20 12.22 23.24
C LEU A 292 4.35 13.15 24.46
N GLU A 293 3.47 14.14 24.64
CA GLU A 293 3.42 14.96 25.87
C GLU A 293 3.18 14.11 27.12
N LYS A 294 2.34 13.08 27.01
CA LYS A 294 2.02 12.17 28.11
C LYS A 294 3.14 11.16 28.37
N GLU A 295 3.65 10.52 27.32
CA GLU A 295 4.65 9.44 27.44
C GLU A 295 6.06 9.98 27.67
N LYS A 296 6.32 11.24 27.31
CA LYS A 296 7.63 11.91 27.45
C LYS A 296 8.77 11.12 26.79
N TRP A 297 8.51 10.54 25.62
CA TRP A 297 9.56 9.91 24.83
C TRP A 297 10.54 10.97 24.33
N GLU A 298 11.79 10.85 24.76
CA GLU A 298 12.84 11.85 24.48
C GLU A 298 13.54 11.64 23.13
N TRP A 299 13.36 10.47 22.52
CA TRP A 299 13.96 10.17 21.23
C TRP A 299 13.25 10.88 20.08
N THR A 300 13.94 11.00 18.93
CA THR A 300 13.38 11.67 17.75
C THR A 300 12.17 10.91 17.23
N ASN A 301 11.04 11.61 17.04
CA ASN A 301 9.84 11.08 16.41
C ASN A 301 9.57 11.87 15.12
N LEU A 302 9.62 11.15 14.00
CA LEU A 302 9.25 11.63 12.67
C LEU A 302 7.78 11.27 12.40
N VAL A 303 7.18 11.95 11.42
CA VAL A 303 5.77 11.79 11.07
C VAL A 303 5.65 11.26 9.64
N GLU A 304 4.91 10.18 9.48
CA GLU A 304 4.35 9.77 8.19
C GLU A 304 2.85 10.00 8.20
N LEU A 305 2.41 11.12 7.62
CA LEU A 305 0.99 11.47 7.54
C LEU A 305 0.38 10.87 6.27
N ASP A 306 -0.74 10.16 6.41
CA ASP A 306 -1.51 9.59 5.29
C ASP A 306 -0.66 8.76 4.30
N ARG A 307 0.41 8.13 4.82
CA ARG A 307 1.37 7.30 4.05
C ARG A 307 2.03 8.01 2.86
N GLN A 308 2.13 9.35 2.91
CA GLN A 308 2.66 10.15 1.80
C GLN A 308 4.09 9.77 1.37
N ASN A 309 4.91 9.28 2.30
CA ASN A 309 6.32 8.96 2.05
C ASN A 309 6.58 7.47 1.75
N ASN A 310 5.53 6.64 1.81
CA ASN A 310 5.59 5.18 1.63
C ASN A 310 6.64 4.48 2.52
N ILE A 311 6.94 5.02 3.72
CA ILE A 311 8.04 4.53 4.59
C ILE A 311 7.71 3.12 5.07
N TRP A 312 6.49 2.88 5.57
CA TRP A 312 6.07 1.55 6.00
C TRP A 312 6.14 0.52 4.86
N GLN A 313 5.85 0.93 3.62
CA GLN A 313 5.97 0.06 2.45
C GLN A 313 7.43 -0.27 2.14
N LYS A 314 8.33 0.73 2.18
CA LYS A 314 9.79 0.54 1.99
C LYS A 314 10.41 -0.41 3.02
N TYR A 315 9.79 -0.53 4.19
CA TYR A 315 10.19 -1.44 5.25
C TYR A 315 9.38 -2.75 5.31
N GLY A 316 8.48 -2.97 4.35
CA GLY A 316 7.73 -4.22 4.20
C GLY A 316 6.64 -4.43 5.24
N VAL A 317 6.18 -3.38 5.91
CA VAL A 317 5.13 -3.39 6.94
C VAL A 317 3.86 -2.63 6.49
N ASP A 318 3.58 -2.67 5.19
CA ASP A 318 2.49 -1.92 4.53
C ASP A 318 1.07 -2.26 5.04
N GLY A 319 0.89 -3.43 5.67
CA GLY A 319 -0.37 -3.92 6.23
C GLY A 319 -0.81 -3.30 7.57
N GLY A 320 -0.12 -2.28 8.08
CA GLY A 320 -0.55 -1.53 9.27
C GLY A 320 -0.11 -2.11 10.63
N GLY A 321 0.83 -3.06 10.65
CA GLY A 321 1.32 -3.73 11.85
C GLY A 321 2.51 -3.06 12.57
N GLY A 322 3.11 -2.01 11.99
CA GLY A 322 4.36 -1.41 12.48
C GLY A 322 5.55 -2.37 12.37
N GLY A 323 6.69 -2.00 12.95
CA GLY A 323 7.87 -2.85 13.02
C GLY A 323 9.09 -2.14 13.61
N ILE A 324 9.92 -2.87 14.35
CA ILE A 324 11.17 -2.35 14.93
C ILE A 324 12.38 -2.98 14.24
N PHE A 325 13.38 -2.18 13.88
CA PHE A 325 14.60 -2.65 13.22
C PHE A 325 15.83 -2.17 14.00
N LEU A 326 16.67 -3.09 14.45
CA LEU A 326 17.97 -2.76 15.04
C LEU A 326 19.00 -2.63 13.93
N ILE A 327 19.68 -1.50 13.88
CA ILE A 327 20.62 -1.10 12.84
C ILE A 327 21.94 -0.73 13.50
N ASP A 328 23.04 -1.30 13.01
CA ASP A 328 24.39 -1.00 13.51
C ASP A 328 24.94 0.33 12.98
N GLU A 329 26.11 0.71 13.49
CA GLU A 329 26.81 1.95 13.15
C GLU A 329 27.19 2.08 11.67
N ASN A 330 27.24 0.96 10.93
CA ASN A 330 27.52 0.89 9.49
C ASN A 330 26.23 0.88 8.65
N GLY A 331 25.06 0.96 9.29
CA GLY A 331 23.77 0.92 8.65
C GLY A 331 23.30 -0.50 8.31
N ILE A 332 23.82 -1.54 8.96
CA ILE A 332 23.42 -2.93 8.75
C ILE A 332 22.31 -3.31 9.71
N ILE A 333 21.24 -3.92 9.19
CA ILE A 333 20.14 -4.45 10.00
C ILE A 333 20.66 -5.69 10.76
N LEU A 334 20.69 -5.59 12.08
CA LEU A 334 21.08 -6.68 12.98
C LEU A 334 19.89 -7.57 13.34
N ALA A 335 18.73 -6.97 13.57
CA ALA A 335 17.51 -7.68 13.96
C ALA A 335 16.26 -7.01 13.41
N LYS A 336 15.25 -7.84 13.14
CA LYS A 336 13.89 -7.42 12.79
C LYS A 336 12.98 -7.82 13.94
N ASP A 337 12.22 -6.86 14.42
CA ASP A 337 11.33 -6.96 15.54
C ASP A 337 11.92 -7.52 16.84
N PRO A 338 13.14 -7.12 17.24
CA PRO A 338 13.76 -7.67 18.45
C PRO A 338 12.98 -7.34 19.72
N THR A 339 13.10 -8.22 20.71
CA THR A 339 12.74 -7.99 22.10
C THR A 339 13.73 -7.01 22.76
N ALA A 340 13.33 -6.40 23.88
CA ALA A 340 14.24 -5.54 24.65
C ALA A 340 15.49 -6.29 25.13
N GLU A 341 15.39 -7.59 25.41
CA GLU A 341 16.54 -8.39 25.82
C GLU A 341 17.55 -8.60 24.68
N GLU A 342 17.07 -8.91 23.47
CA GLU A 342 17.94 -9.02 22.29
C GLU A 342 18.65 -7.70 21.98
N VAL A 343 17.95 -6.56 22.15
CA VAL A 343 18.58 -5.23 22.00
C VAL A 343 19.61 -4.98 23.10
N ARG A 344 19.33 -5.34 24.35
CA ARG A 344 20.28 -5.21 25.47
C ARG A 344 21.58 -5.97 25.20
N MET A 345 21.49 -7.21 24.71
CA MET A 345 22.67 -8.02 24.38
C MET A 345 23.58 -7.33 23.35
N GLU A 346 23.00 -6.73 22.31
CA GLU A 346 23.77 -5.98 21.31
C GLU A 346 24.36 -4.69 21.89
N LEU A 347 23.62 -3.99 22.76
CA LEU A 347 24.12 -2.79 23.46
C LEU A 347 25.32 -3.11 24.35
N GLU A 348 25.24 -4.18 25.14
CA GLU A 348 26.33 -4.60 26.03
C GLU A 348 27.56 -5.07 25.25
N THR A 349 27.36 -5.67 24.07
CA THR A 349 28.47 -6.13 23.23
C THR A 349 29.19 -4.97 22.53
N ARG A 350 28.45 -3.92 22.15
CA ARG A 350 28.96 -2.86 21.26
C ARG A 350 29.29 -1.55 21.96
N LEU A 351 28.64 -1.25 23.08
CA LEU A 351 28.69 0.07 23.74
C LEU A 351 29.13 0.05 25.21
N ASN A 352 29.49 -1.12 25.76
CA ASN A 352 30.06 -1.23 27.11
C ASN A 352 31.59 -1.37 27.12
#